data_AF-A0A9E2ATM3-F1
#
_entry.id   AF-A0A9E2ATM3-F1
#
_cell.length_a   1.000
_cell.length_b   1.000
_cell.length_c   1.000
_cell.angle_alpha   90.00
_cell.angle_beta   90.00
_cell.angle_gamma   90.00
#
_symmetry.space_group_name_H-M   'P 1'
#
loop_
_entity.id
_entity.type
_entity.pdbx_description
1 polymer ?
#
loop_
_entity_poly.entity_id
_entity_poly.type
_entity_poly.pdbx_seq_one_letter_code
_entity_poly.pdbx_strand_id
1 'polypeptide(L)'
;MQRVLKILFNVFCLCCFWLQVFSQEESPEEHHDIPEPMIFDLVRELGAKQGELEVNVLAEFPLSSIASRHIDWAPEIEYAIWDKFAVEFELPFEDAKLEALKAALQYTFGKSASGRYIHGTQFMVEKFRKLDKWDISLLYIPAYRFSPVWSVLALLGVRQQMGSDS
;
A
#
# COMPACT_ATOMS: atom_id res chain seq x y z
N MET A 1 6.02 -2.12 48.60
CA MET A 1 5.52 -2.35 47.23
C MET A 1 6.26 -1.55 46.16
N GLN A 2 6.43 -0.23 46.30
CA GLN A 2 7.10 0.63 45.29
C GLN A 2 8.59 0.31 45.00
N ARG A 3 9.36 -0.19 45.98
CA ARG A 3 10.78 -0.57 45.76
C ARG A 3 10.93 -1.83 44.92
N VAL A 4 10.05 -2.81 45.09
CA VAL A 4 10.06 -4.07 44.31
C VAL A 4 9.67 -3.81 42.86
N LEU A 5 8.70 -2.91 42.63
CA LEU A 5 8.27 -2.50 41.29
C LEU A 5 9.38 -1.76 40.52
N LYS A 6 10.16 -0.91 41.21
CA LYS A 6 11.34 -0.24 40.60
C LYS A 6 12.46 -1.21 40.24
N ILE A 7 12.69 -2.24 41.04
CA ILE A 7 13.72 -3.26 40.76
C ILE A 7 13.29 -4.11 39.55
N LEU A 8 12.03 -4.56 39.51
CA LEU A 8 11.49 -5.31 38.37
C LEU A 8 11.51 -4.48 37.07
N PHE A 9 11.19 -3.19 37.14
CA PHE A 9 11.28 -2.29 35.99
C PHE A 9 12.72 -2.11 35.49
N ASN A 10 13.70 -1.94 36.38
CA ASN A 10 15.10 -1.83 35.99
C ASN A 10 15.67 -3.14 35.43
N VAL A 11 15.29 -4.30 35.98
CA VAL A 11 15.66 -5.62 35.44
C VAL A 11 15.04 -5.84 34.06
N PHE A 12 13.79 -5.41 33.84
CA PHE A 12 13.14 -5.44 32.54
C PHE A 12 13.87 -4.57 31.51
N CYS A 13 14.25 -3.33 31.87
CA CYS A 13 15.01 -2.45 31.00
C CYS A 13 16.42 -2.99 30.67
N LEU A 14 17.10 -3.63 31.63
CA LEU A 14 18.38 -4.30 31.40
C LEU A 14 18.25 -5.52 30.49
N CYS A 15 17.18 -6.31 30.60
CA CYS A 15 16.91 -7.41 29.67
C CYS A 15 16.60 -6.91 28.25
N CYS A 16 15.90 -5.78 28.09
CA CYS A 16 15.66 -5.17 26.78
C CYS A 16 16.95 -4.67 26.13
N PHE A 17 17.90 -4.15 26.92
CA PHE A 17 19.19 -3.67 26.40
C PHE A 17 20.13 -4.80 25.94
N TRP A 18 20.06 -5.97 26.58
CA TRP A 18 20.87 -7.13 26.19
C TRP A 18 20.37 -7.84 24.93
N LEU A 19 19.11 -7.63 24.54
CA LEU A 19 18.55 -8.18 23.29
C LEU A 19 18.93 -7.37 22.04
N GLN A 20 19.56 -6.19 22.18
CA GLN A 20 19.98 -5.36 21.04
C GLN A 20 21.41 -5.62 20.54
N VAL A 21 22.16 -6.56 21.13
CA VAL A 21 23.59 -6.79 20.81
C VAL A 21 23.82 -7.84 19.72
N PHE A 22 22.77 -8.46 19.18
CA PHE A 22 22.86 -9.20 17.91
C PHE A 22 22.32 -8.34 16.76
N SER A 23 23.01 -7.24 16.48
CA SER A 23 22.92 -6.60 15.17
C SER A 23 23.71 -7.47 14.21
N GLN A 24 23.04 -8.43 13.55
CA GLN A 24 23.57 -8.99 12.32
C GLN A 24 23.72 -7.83 11.33
N GLU A 25 24.87 -7.73 10.67
CA GLU A 25 24.98 -6.92 9.45
C GLU A 25 23.80 -7.27 8.56
N GLU A 26 22.97 -6.27 8.21
CA GLU A 26 22.02 -6.43 7.12
C GLU A 26 22.84 -6.77 5.87
N SER A 27 22.83 -8.05 5.49
CA SER A 27 23.04 -8.41 4.09
C SER A 27 22.09 -7.55 3.28
N PRO A 28 22.49 -6.95 2.15
CA PRO A 28 21.57 -6.19 1.33
C PRO A 28 20.38 -7.11 1.04
N GLU A 29 19.22 -6.84 1.65
CA GLU A 29 17.99 -7.54 1.31
C GLU A 29 17.85 -7.32 -0.19
N GLU A 30 18.01 -8.38 -0.97
CA GLU A 30 17.75 -8.38 -2.39
C GLU A 30 16.28 -7.97 -2.53
N HIS A 31 16.05 -6.68 -2.78
CA HIS A 31 14.72 -6.09 -2.85
C HIS A 31 13.95 -6.91 -3.86
N HIS A 32 12.94 -7.63 -3.37
CA HIS A 32 12.20 -8.59 -4.17
C HIS A 32 11.14 -7.83 -4.98
N ASP A 33 11.60 -6.94 -5.87
CA ASP A 33 10.76 -5.99 -6.59
C ASP A 33 10.01 -6.71 -7.71
N ILE A 34 8.91 -7.38 -7.34
CA ILE A 34 7.98 -7.84 -8.36
C ILE A 34 7.30 -6.57 -8.85
N PRO A 35 7.49 -6.17 -10.14
CA PRO A 35 7.02 -4.88 -10.61
C PRO A 35 5.50 -4.76 -10.41
N GLU A 36 5.08 -3.59 -9.95
CA GLU A 36 3.68 -3.26 -9.77
C GLU A 36 2.98 -3.02 -11.13
N PRO A 37 1.66 -3.26 -11.22
CA PRO A 37 0.93 -3.00 -12.45
C PRO A 37 0.81 -1.49 -12.72
N MET A 38 1.28 -1.04 -13.88
CA MET A 38 1.29 0.38 -14.27
C MET A 38 -0.10 1.09 -14.27
N ILE A 39 -1.21 0.36 -14.41
CA ILE A 39 -2.58 0.94 -14.44
C ILE A 39 -3.34 0.75 -13.13
N PHE A 40 -2.90 -0.21 -12.30
CA PHE A 40 -3.54 -0.51 -11.02
C PHE A 40 -2.44 -0.62 -10.00
N ASP A 41 -2.21 0.48 -9.29
CA ASP A 41 -1.17 0.51 -8.28
C ASP A 41 -1.58 -0.30 -7.04
N LEU A 42 -0.56 -0.85 -6.39
CA LEU A 42 -0.71 -1.32 -5.03
C LEU A 42 -0.66 -0.12 -4.10
N VAL A 43 -1.25 -0.23 -2.91
CA VAL A 43 -1.08 0.81 -1.86
C VAL A 43 0.38 1.02 -1.47
N ARG A 44 1.20 -0.03 -1.63
CA ARG A 44 2.65 -0.12 -1.39
C ARG A 44 3.14 -1.43 -2.00
N GLU A 45 4.44 -1.59 -2.15
CA GLU A 45 5.00 -2.90 -2.43
C GLU A 45 4.62 -3.95 -1.36
N LEU A 46 4.35 -5.19 -1.79
CA LEU A 46 4.09 -6.28 -0.86
C LEU A 46 5.31 -6.50 0.05
N GLY A 47 5.08 -6.39 1.36
CA GLY A 47 6.13 -6.51 2.38
C GLY A 47 6.77 -5.20 2.81
N ALA A 48 6.16 -4.05 2.48
CA ALA A 48 6.53 -2.72 2.97
C ALA A 48 6.86 -2.72 4.47
N LYS A 49 7.92 -2.02 4.85
CA LYS A 49 8.40 -1.88 6.22
C LYS A 49 7.75 -0.67 6.88
N GLN A 50 7.61 -0.73 8.21
CA GLN A 50 7.08 0.39 8.98
C GLN A 50 7.85 1.69 8.68
N GLY A 51 7.10 2.76 8.43
CA GLY A 51 7.64 4.11 8.24
C GLY A 51 7.96 4.48 6.79
N GLU A 52 7.84 3.54 5.85
CA GLU A 52 7.87 3.88 4.42
C GLU A 52 6.72 4.82 4.06
N LEU A 53 7.05 5.88 3.32
CA LEU A 53 6.15 6.93 2.87
C LEU A 53 6.39 7.17 1.39
N GLU A 54 5.32 7.17 0.61
CA GLU A 54 5.33 7.56 -0.79
C GLU A 54 4.27 8.63 -1.04
N VAL A 55 4.62 9.59 -1.89
CA VAL A 55 3.74 10.67 -2.33
C VAL A 55 3.98 10.83 -3.81
N ASN A 56 2.94 10.60 -4.60
CA ASN A 56 3.03 10.78 -6.03
C ASN A 56 1.78 11.50 -6.57
N VAL A 57 1.82 11.82 -7.85
CA VAL A 57 0.71 12.44 -8.57
C VAL A 57 0.74 11.90 -9.99
N LEU A 58 -0.33 11.22 -10.40
CA LEU A 58 -0.55 10.89 -11.81
C LEU A 58 -1.37 12.02 -12.46
N ALA A 59 -0.97 12.44 -13.66
CA ALA A 59 -1.70 13.41 -14.47
C ALA A 59 -1.84 12.93 -15.91
N GLU A 60 -3.08 12.84 -16.39
CA GLU A 60 -3.44 12.38 -17.72
C GLU A 60 -3.80 13.56 -18.62
N PHE A 61 -3.16 13.57 -19.79
CA PHE A 61 -3.28 14.65 -20.75
C PHE A 61 -3.77 14.12 -22.09
N PRO A 62 -5.07 14.19 -22.38
CA PRO A 62 -5.62 13.75 -23.66
C PRO A 62 -4.89 14.42 -24.83
N LEU A 63 -4.43 13.59 -25.78
CA LEU A 63 -3.78 14.06 -27.02
C LEU A 63 -4.80 14.36 -28.13
N SER A 64 -6.01 13.82 -28.01
CA SER A 64 -7.15 14.12 -28.88
C SER A 64 -7.96 15.30 -28.34
N SER A 65 -8.61 16.05 -29.24
CA SER A 65 -9.58 17.11 -28.90
C SER A 65 -9.05 18.25 -28.02
N ILE A 66 -7.98 18.91 -28.48
CA ILE A 66 -7.30 20.04 -27.81
C ILE A 66 -8.27 21.13 -27.29
N ALA A 67 -9.37 21.40 -28.00
CA ALA A 67 -10.32 22.45 -27.65
C ALA A 67 -11.28 22.10 -26.50
N SER A 68 -11.43 20.82 -26.14
CA SER A 68 -12.33 20.33 -25.09
C SER A 68 -11.60 19.42 -24.11
N ARG A 69 -10.30 19.65 -23.92
CA ARG A 69 -9.44 18.82 -23.10
C ARG A 69 -9.73 19.09 -21.62
N HIS A 70 -10.18 18.06 -20.94
CA HIS A 70 -10.12 17.98 -19.48
C HIS A 70 -8.80 17.31 -19.08
N ILE A 71 -8.25 17.73 -17.95
CA ILE A 71 -7.02 17.16 -17.38
C ILE A 71 -7.43 16.37 -16.14
N ASP A 72 -7.21 15.07 -16.16
CA ASP A 72 -7.42 14.24 -14.98
C ASP A 72 -6.10 14.16 -14.21
N TRP A 73 -6.13 14.37 -12.90
CA TRP A 73 -4.96 14.21 -12.06
C TRP A 73 -5.34 13.81 -10.65
N ALA A 74 -4.48 13.03 -10.00
CA ALA A 74 -4.77 12.50 -8.68
C ALA A 74 -3.49 12.50 -7.83
N PRO A 75 -3.36 13.42 -6.85
CA PRO A 75 -2.34 13.31 -5.83
C PRO A 75 -2.71 12.22 -4.84
N GLU A 76 -1.70 11.46 -4.46
CA GLU A 76 -1.81 10.37 -3.50
C GLU A 76 -0.71 10.41 -2.45
N ILE A 77 -1.02 9.81 -1.30
CA ILE A 77 -0.09 9.59 -0.20
C ILE A 77 -0.31 8.19 0.36
N GLU A 78 0.80 7.49 0.52
CA GLU A 78 0.85 6.11 0.99
C GLU A 78 1.75 6.01 2.21
N TYR A 79 1.34 5.23 3.21
CA TYR A 79 2.14 5.08 4.42
C TYR A 79 2.04 3.68 5.02
N ALA A 80 3.20 3.07 5.25
CA ALA A 80 3.31 1.81 5.97
C ALA A 80 3.28 2.06 7.48
N ILE A 81 2.09 1.94 8.09
CA ILE A 81 1.87 2.17 9.52
C ILE A 81 2.62 1.14 10.38
N TRP A 82 2.63 -0.12 9.92
CA TRP A 82 3.36 -1.23 10.53
C TRP A 82 4.00 -2.07 9.43
N ASP A 83 4.96 -2.92 9.79
CA ASP A 83 5.46 -3.92 8.87
C ASP A 83 4.29 -4.69 8.23
N LYS A 84 4.30 -4.76 6.90
CA LYS A 84 3.30 -5.45 6.07
C LYS A 84 1.92 -4.81 6.04
N PHE A 85 1.69 -3.67 6.69
CA PHE A 85 0.40 -2.99 6.69
C PHE A 85 0.55 -1.53 6.27
N ALA A 86 -0.12 -1.18 5.18
CA ALA A 86 -0.06 0.15 4.60
C ALA A 86 -1.46 0.69 4.29
N VAL A 87 -1.53 2.02 4.23
CA VAL A 87 -2.73 2.78 3.91
C VAL A 87 -2.42 3.79 2.82
N GLU A 88 -3.41 4.07 1.98
CA GLU A 88 -3.35 5.05 0.89
C GLU A 88 -4.53 6.00 1.00
N PHE A 89 -4.29 7.26 0.62
CA PHE A 89 -5.33 8.23 0.36
C PHE A 89 -5.04 9.00 -0.93
N GLU A 90 -6.03 9.05 -1.81
CA GLU A 90 -5.93 9.66 -3.14
C GLU A 90 -7.11 10.63 -3.37
N LEU A 91 -6.82 11.73 -4.06
CA LEU A 91 -7.80 12.78 -4.37
C LEU A 91 -7.96 12.96 -5.89
N PRO A 92 -8.81 12.19 -6.59
CA PRO A 92 -8.99 12.38 -8.03
C PRO A 92 -9.63 13.73 -8.38
N PHE A 93 -9.01 14.46 -9.31
CA PHE A 93 -9.48 15.74 -9.86
C PHE A 93 -9.70 15.66 -11.38
N GLU A 94 -10.74 16.37 -11.84
CA GLU A 94 -10.94 16.78 -13.23
C GLU A 94 -10.73 18.29 -13.29
N ASP A 95 -9.69 18.73 -14.01
CA ASP A 95 -9.19 20.11 -14.04
C ASP A 95 -8.89 20.66 -12.62
N ALA A 96 -9.77 21.48 -12.06
CA ALA A 96 -9.65 22.03 -10.71
C ALA A 96 -10.75 21.54 -9.75
N LYS A 97 -11.54 20.55 -10.18
CA LYS A 97 -12.69 20.04 -9.44
C LYS A 97 -12.34 18.69 -8.84
N LEU A 98 -12.54 18.56 -7.53
CA LEU A 98 -12.38 17.29 -6.83
C LEU A 98 -13.55 16.37 -7.20
N GLU A 99 -13.27 15.26 -7.86
CA GLU A 99 -14.24 14.30 -8.40
C GLU A 99 -14.56 13.19 -7.41
N ALA A 100 -13.54 12.68 -6.72
CA ALA A 100 -13.70 11.57 -5.80
C ALA A 100 -12.82 11.70 -4.55
N LEU A 101 -13.08 10.83 -3.57
CA LEU A 101 -12.20 10.56 -2.44
C LEU A 101 -11.92 9.06 -2.45
N LYS A 102 -10.66 8.67 -2.57
CA LYS A 102 -10.27 7.26 -2.56
C LYS A 102 -9.36 6.97 -1.37
N ALA A 103 -9.61 5.85 -0.72
CA ALA A 103 -8.82 5.36 0.39
C ALA A 103 -8.65 3.86 0.24
N ALA A 104 -7.46 3.37 0.54
CA ALA A 104 -7.16 1.95 0.45
C ALA A 104 -6.31 1.48 1.64
N LEU A 105 -6.46 0.20 1.94
CA LEU A 105 -5.71 -0.53 2.96
C LEU A 105 -5.07 -1.73 2.29
N GLN A 106 -3.82 -2.02 2.60
CA GLN A 106 -3.15 -3.22 2.14
C GLN A 106 -2.48 -3.96 3.28
N TYR A 107 -2.60 -5.29 3.25
CA TYR A 107 -1.91 -6.18 4.18
C TYR A 107 -1.18 -7.29 3.44
N THR A 108 0.10 -7.49 3.76
CA THR A 108 0.91 -8.61 3.27
C THR A 108 0.85 -9.77 4.25
N PHE A 109 0.35 -10.93 3.82
CA PHE A 109 0.22 -12.12 4.67
C PHE A 109 1.59 -12.73 5.01
N GLY A 110 2.48 -12.82 4.04
CA GLY A 110 3.80 -13.40 4.24
C GLY A 110 4.53 -13.76 2.96
N LYS A 111 5.77 -14.22 3.12
CA LYS A 111 6.65 -14.71 2.06
C LYS A 111 6.85 -16.22 2.23
N SER A 112 7.06 -16.96 1.14
CA SER A 112 7.50 -18.36 1.23
C SER A 112 8.89 -18.47 1.85
N ALA A 113 9.25 -19.65 2.36
CA ALA A 113 10.60 -19.90 2.89
C ALA A 113 11.71 -19.66 1.85
N SER A 114 11.39 -19.81 0.56
CA SER A 114 12.31 -19.50 -0.56
C SER A 114 12.37 -18.02 -0.93
N GLY A 115 11.53 -17.16 -0.35
CA GLY A 115 11.38 -15.75 -0.70
C GLY A 115 10.73 -15.47 -2.06
N ARG A 116 10.54 -16.49 -2.91
CA ARG A 116 10.05 -16.33 -4.30
C ARG A 116 8.55 -16.07 -4.43
N TYR A 117 7.77 -16.39 -3.40
CA TYR A 117 6.33 -16.14 -3.36
C TYR A 117 6.03 -15.14 -2.26
N ILE A 118 5.19 -14.16 -2.57
CA ILE A 118 4.61 -13.23 -1.62
C ILE A 118 3.16 -13.00 -1.97
N HIS A 119 2.33 -12.77 -0.96
CA HIS A 119 0.93 -12.48 -1.19
C HIS A 119 0.32 -11.59 -0.13
N GLY A 120 -0.73 -10.88 -0.51
CA GLY A 120 -1.45 -9.96 0.34
C GLY A 120 -2.90 -9.78 -0.08
N THR A 121 -3.53 -8.82 0.55
CA THR A 121 -4.88 -8.36 0.21
C THR A 121 -4.92 -6.84 0.25
N GLN A 122 -5.76 -6.27 -0.61
CA GLN A 122 -6.02 -4.84 -0.66
C GLN A 122 -7.53 -4.61 -0.63
N PHE A 123 -7.95 -3.66 0.20
CA PHE A 123 -9.32 -3.19 0.30
C PHE A 123 -9.36 -1.72 -0.07
N MET A 124 -10.24 -1.34 -0.98
CA MET A 124 -10.32 0.03 -1.49
C MET A 124 -11.76 0.52 -1.44
N VAL A 125 -11.91 1.81 -1.12
CA VAL A 125 -13.18 2.52 -1.19
C VAL A 125 -12.96 3.83 -1.92
N GLU A 126 -13.77 4.08 -2.93
CA GLU A 126 -13.83 5.34 -3.65
C GLU A 126 -15.25 5.91 -3.56
N LYS A 127 -15.34 7.20 -3.24
CA LYS A 127 -16.60 7.95 -3.19
C LYS A 127 -16.60 9.04 -4.25
N PHE A 128 -17.44 8.90 -5.26
CA PHE A 128 -17.67 9.91 -6.29
C PHE A 128 -18.57 11.01 -5.77
N ARG A 129 -18.11 12.27 -5.84
CA ARG A 129 -18.83 13.42 -5.29
C ARG A 129 -20.03 13.85 -6.13
N LYS A 130 -19.95 13.76 -7.46
CA LYS A 130 -21.01 14.24 -8.38
C LYS A 130 -22.21 13.29 -8.48
N LEU A 131 -21.99 11.98 -8.31
CA LEU A 131 -22.98 10.95 -8.66
C LEU A 131 -23.60 10.23 -7.44
N ASP A 132 -23.19 10.60 -6.22
CA ASP A 132 -23.47 9.83 -4.99
C ASP A 132 -23.23 8.32 -5.17
N LYS A 133 -22.12 8.01 -5.86
CA LYS A 133 -21.68 6.64 -6.16
C LYS A 133 -20.51 6.28 -5.27
N TRP A 134 -20.52 5.03 -4.86
CA TRP A 134 -19.46 4.38 -4.12
C TRP A 134 -18.95 3.21 -4.92
N ASP A 135 -17.65 3.01 -4.86
CA ASP A 135 -17.00 1.85 -5.42
C ASP A 135 -16.12 1.20 -4.37
N ILE A 136 -16.36 -0.09 -4.15
CA ILE A 136 -15.72 -0.86 -3.09
C ILE A 136 -15.08 -2.09 -3.73
N SER A 137 -13.80 -2.28 -3.47
CA SER A 137 -13.03 -3.41 -4.00
C SER A 137 -12.32 -4.17 -2.90
N LEU A 138 -12.33 -5.49 -3.00
CA LEU A 138 -11.50 -6.38 -2.18
C LEU A 138 -10.72 -7.30 -3.11
N LEU A 139 -9.39 -7.20 -3.04
CA LEU A 139 -8.45 -7.88 -3.91
C LEU A 139 -7.53 -8.80 -3.10
N TYR A 140 -7.25 -9.97 -3.66
CA TYR A 140 -6.16 -10.86 -3.27
C TYR A 140 -5.03 -10.72 -4.28
N ILE A 141 -3.80 -10.61 -3.76
CA ILE A 141 -2.62 -10.22 -4.53
C ILE A 141 -1.56 -11.32 -4.40
N PRO A 142 -1.57 -12.38 -5.23
CA PRO A 142 -0.47 -13.32 -5.29
C PRO A 142 0.61 -12.84 -6.25
N ALA A 143 1.86 -12.92 -5.82
CA ALA A 143 3.02 -12.59 -6.64
C ALA A 143 4.10 -13.67 -6.52
N TYR A 144 4.68 -14.05 -7.66
CA TYR A 144 5.70 -15.11 -7.73
C TYR A 144 6.84 -14.74 -8.68
N ARG A 145 8.07 -14.92 -8.23
CA ARG A 145 9.30 -14.77 -9.04
C ARG A 145 9.82 -16.12 -9.51
N PHE A 146 9.87 -16.31 -10.83
CA PHE A 146 10.39 -17.53 -11.44
C PHE A 146 11.91 -17.48 -11.62
N SER A 147 12.45 -16.31 -11.95
CA SER A 147 13.88 -16.06 -12.15
C SER A 147 14.21 -14.58 -11.88
N PRO A 148 15.48 -14.15 -11.94
CA PRO A 148 15.84 -12.74 -11.76
C PRO A 148 15.16 -11.76 -12.74
N VAL A 149 14.65 -12.24 -13.89
CA VAL A 149 14.04 -11.40 -14.93
C VAL A 149 12.59 -11.75 -15.26
N TRP A 150 12.03 -12.82 -14.66
CA TRP A 150 10.65 -13.24 -14.88
C TRP A 150 9.91 -13.36 -13.55
N SER A 151 8.82 -12.59 -13.43
CA SER A 151 7.90 -12.64 -12.31
C SER A 151 6.46 -12.48 -12.81
N VAL A 152 5.50 -12.80 -11.94
CA VAL A 152 4.07 -12.57 -12.17
C VAL A 152 3.46 -12.02 -10.90
N LEU A 153 2.55 -11.07 -11.07
CA LEU A 153 1.66 -10.56 -10.03
C LEU A 153 0.24 -10.58 -10.60
N ALA A 154 -0.73 -10.99 -9.79
CA ALA A 154 -2.14 -10.92 -10.16
C ALA A 154 -2.94 -10.13 -9.12
N LEU A 155 -4.00 -9.47 -9.57
CA LEU A 155 -5.00 -8.82 -8.73
C LEU A 155 -6.33 -9.56 -8.94
N LEU A 156 -6.77 -10.32 -7.95
CA LEU A 156 -7.94 -11.19 -8.06
C LEU A 156 -8.97 -10.78 -7.00
N GLY A 157 -10.19 -10.43 -7.39
CA GLY A 157 -11.16 -10.06 -6.37
C GLY A 157 -12.52 -9.63 -6.88
N VAL A 158 -13.25 -8.97 -5.99
CA VAL A 158 -14.60 -8.47 -6.24
C VAL A 158 -14.60 -6.95 -6.18
N ARG A 159 -15.40 -6.36 -7.06
CA ARG A 159 -15.67 -4.92 -7.11
C ARG A 159 -17.17 -4.71 -7.13
N GLN A 160 -17.66 -3.81 -6.29
CA GLN A 160 -19.07 -3.47 -6.21
C GLN A 160 -19.25 -1.97 -6.27
N GLN A 161 -20.03 -1.54 -7.26
CA GLN A 161 -20.50 -0.17 -7.36
C GLN A 161 -21.90 -0.05 -6.74
N MET A 162 -22.09 0.97 -5.92
CA MET A 162 -23.36 1.28 -5.24
C MET A 162 -23.71 2.74 -5.49
N GLY A 163 -24.97 3.05 -5.77
CA GLY A 163 -25.43 4.44 -6.02
C GLY A 163 -26.45 4.50 -7.15
N SER A 164 -27.00 5.70 -7.39
CA SER A 164 -28.02 5.92 -8.41
C SER A 164 -27.40 6.33 -9.74
N ASP A 165 -27.85 5.72 -10.83
CA ASP A 165 -27.66 6.22 -12.20
C ASP A 165 -28.74 7.26 -12.47
N SER A 166 -28.67 8.42 -11.82
CA SER A 166 -29.62 9.52 -12.09
C SER A 166 -29.28 10.25 -13.37
#